data_AF-A0A257JJZ6-F1
#
_entry.id   AF-A0A257JJZ6-F1
#
_cell.length_a   1.000
_cell.length_b   1.000
_cell.length_c   1.000
_cell.angle_alpha   90.00
_cell.angle_beta   90.00
_cell.angle_gamma   90.00
#
_symmetry.space_group_name_H-M   'P 1'
#
loop_
_entity.id
_entity.type
_entity.pdbx_description
1 polymer ?
#
loop_
_entity_poly.entity_id
_entity_poly.type
_entity_poly.pdbx_seq_one_letter_code
_entity_poly.pdbx_strand_id
1 'polypeptide(L)' 'VTDVGFHVANQALQIHGGYGYLKDYEVERIVRDLRVHQILEGTNEVMRVIIARELDRGF' A
#
# COMPACT_ATOMS: atom_id res chain seq x y z
N VAL A 1 5.36 4.87 3.47
CA VAL A 1 3.99 5.32 3.83
C VAL A 1 2.94 4.47 3.14
N THR A 2 3.07 4.22 1.83
CA THR A 2 2.18 3.37 1.02
C THR A 2 1.97 1.96 1.59
N ASP A 3 3.06 1.26 1.99
CA ASP A 3 2.97 -0.08 2.60
C ASP A 3 2.15 -0.12 3.89
N VAL A 4 2.36 0.86 4.77
CA VAL A 4 1.65 0.95 6.05
C VAL A 4 0.19 1.26 5.81
N GLY A 5 -0.12 2.20 4.91
CA GLY A 5 -1.49 2.54 4.53
C GLY A 5 -2.24 1.32 4.00
N PHE A 6 -1.64 0.60 3.04
CA PHE A 6 -2.23 -0.62 2.49
C PHE A 6 -2.45 -1.69 3.57
N HIS A 7 -1.48 -1.89 4.48
CA HIS A 7 -1.61 -2.87 5.56
C HIS A 7 -2.80 -2.57 6.48
N VAL A 8 -2.94 -1.32 6.92
CA VAL A 8 -4.04 -0.90 7.79
C VAL A 8 -5.39 -1.04 7.09
N ALA A 9 -5.49 -0.59 5.84
CA ALA A 9 -6.71 -0.72 5.06
C ALA A 9 -7.12 -2.18 4.85
N ASN A 10 -6.14 -3.06 4.61
CA ASN A 10 -6.39 -4.49 4.45
C ASN A 10 -6.86 -5.15 5.76
N GLN A 11 -6.34 -4.72 6.91
CA GLN A 11 -6.84 -5.16 8.22
C GLN A 11 -8.29 -4.68 8.45
N ALA A 12 -8.60 -3.43 8.09
CA ALA A 12 -9.96 -2.91 8.17
C ALA A 12 -10.92 -3.72 7.29
N LEU A 13 -10.52 -4.06 6.06
CA LEU A 13 -11.30 -4.92 5.17
C LEU A 13 -11.58 -6.30 5.80
N GLN A 14 -10.57 -6.92 6.41
CA GLN A 14 -10.71 -8.22 7.07
C GLN A 14 -11.75 -8.19 8.21
N ILE A 15 -11.83 -7.09 8.97
CA ILE A 15 -12.82 -6.91 10.04
C ILE A 15 -14.24 -6.84 9.48
N HIS A 16 -14.43 -6.23 8.30
CA HIS A 16 -15.73 -6.16 7.63
C HIS A 16 -16.17 -7.52 7.02
N GLY A 17 -15.28 -8.50 6.96
CA GLY A 17 -15.55 -9.80 6.35
C GLY A 17 -15.99 -9.69 4.89
N GLY A 18 -16.91 -10.54 4.45
CA GLY A 18 -17.42 -10.53 3.07
C GLY A 18 -18.11 -9.22 2.68
N TYR A 19 -18.76 -8.53 3.64
CA TYR A 19 -19.41 -7.25 3.41
C TYR A 19 -18.42 -6.15 3.04
N GLY A 20 -17.18 -6.24 3.52
CA GLY A 20 -16.12 -5.28 3.19
C GLY A 20 -15.79 -5.19 1.70
N TYR A 21 -16.16 -6.20 0.90
CA TYR A 21 -15.98 -6.20 -0.55
C TYR A 21 -17.16 -5.60 -1.32
N LEU A 22 -18.28 -5.31 -0.64
CA LEU A 22 -19.44 -4.68 -1.27
C LEU A 22 -19.20 -3.18 -1.43
N LYS A 23 -19.74 -2.61 -2.51
CA LYS A 23 -19.68 -1.17 -2.77
C LYS A 23 -20.46 -0.33 -1.75
N ASP A 24 -21.30 -0.96 -0.94
CA ASP A 24 -22.03 -0.32 0.15
C ASP A 24 -21.09 0.17 1.27
N TYR A 25 -19.87 -0.38 1.34
CA TYR A 25 -18.83 0.05 2.27
C TYR A 25 -17.62 0.60 1.50
N GLU A 26 -17.16 1.80 1.83
CA GLU A 26 -16.05 2.45 1.11
C GLU A 26 -14.69 1.75 1.27
N VAL A 27 -14.57 0.79 2.19
CA VAL A 27 -13.30 0.12 2.52
C VAL A 27 -12.69 -0.62 1.33
N GLU A 28 -13.50 -1.20 0.45
CA GLU A 28 -13.02 -1.87 -0.77
C GLU A 28 -12.26 -0.90 -1.69
N ARG A 29 -12.80 0.31 -1.85
CA ARG A 29 -12.24 1.36 -2.70
C ARG A 29 -10.91 1.83 -2.15
N ILE A 30 -10.84 2.06 -0.83
CA ILE A 30 -9.62 2.49 -0.14
C ILE A 30 -8.50 1.45 -0.32
N VAL A 31 -8.81 0.15 -0.17
CA VAL A 31 -7.82 -0.92 -0.38
C VAL A 31 -7.33 -0.96 -1.83
N ARG A 32 -8.23 -0.80 -2.82
CA ARG A 32 -7.85 -0.75 -4.24
C ARG A 32 -6.93 0.43 -4.55
N ASP A 33 -7.28 1.62 -4.08
CA ASP A 33 -6.50 2.84 -4.33
C ASP A 33 -5.10 2.71 -3.72
N LEU A 34 -5.00 2.22 -2.48
CA LEU A 34 -3.72 2.00 -1.80
C LEU A 34 -2.87 0.92 -2.45
N ARG A 35 -3.49 -0.12 -3.03
CA ARG A 35 -2.75 -1.14 -3.79
C ARG A 35 -2.06 -0.54 -5.01
N VAL A 36 -2.75 0.37 -5.70
CA VAL A 36 -2.22 1.07 -6.87
C VAL A 36 -1.04 1.98 -6.48
N HIS A 37 -1.11 2.65 -5.34
CA HIS A 37 -0.01 3.48 -4.82
C HIS A 37 1.27 2.71 -4.47
N GLN A 38 1.23 1.38 -4.34
CA GLN A 38 2.46 0.57 -4.19
C GLN A 38 3.23 0.40 -5.52
N ILE A 39 2.63 0.79 -6.65
CA ILE A 39 3.16 0.57 -8.00
C ILE A 39 3.38 1.92 -8.73
N LEU A 40 2.44 2.85 -8.60
CA LEU A 40 2.53 4.17 -9.21
C LEU A 40 3.72 4.96 -8.64
N GLU A 41 4.32 5.79 -9.50
CA GLU A 41 5.43 6.70 -9.14
C GLU A 41 6.71 6.01 -8.63
N GLY A 42 6.84 4.71 -8.91
CA GLY A 42 7.98 3.88 -8.50
C GLY A 42 7.53 2.83 -7.51
N THR A 43 7.78 1.56 -7.83
CA THR A 43 7.40 0.47 -6.92
C THR A 43 8.17 0.57 -5.61
N ASN A 44 7.58 0.06 -4.52
CA ASN A 44 8.24 0.08 -3.22
C ASN A 44 9.61 -0.64 -3.24
N GLU A 45 9.79 -1.65 -4.09
CA GLU A 45 11.06 -2.33 -4.31
C GLU A 45 12.09 -1.42 -5.00
N VAL A 46 11.70 -0.70 -6.06
CA VAL A 46 12.59 0.24 -6.77
C VAL A 46 13.02 1.36 -5.83
N MET A 47 12.09 1.90 -5.03
CA MET A 47 12.39 2.90 -4.01
C MET A 47 13.39 2.38 -2.97
N ARG A 48 13.25 1.13 -2.52
CA ARG A 48 14.23 0.48 -1.63
C ARG A 48 15.62 0.38 -2.27
N VAL A 49 15.71 0.04 -3.56
CA VAL A 49 17.00 0.01 -4.28
C VAL A 49 17.63 1.39 -4.39
N ILE A 50 16.84 2.44 -4.66
CA ILE A 50 17.33 3.83 -4.72
C ILE A 50 17.90 4.24 -3.36
N ILE A 51 17.15 4.02 -2.27
CA ILE A 51 17.60 4.32 -0.90
C ILE A 51 18.89 3.56 -0.59
N ALA A 52 18.98 2.27 -0.92
CA ALA A 52 20.18 1.47 -0.69
C ALA A 52 21.41 2.04 -1.43
N ARG A 53 21.26 2.48 -2.67
CA ARG A 53 22.34 3.11 -3.46
C ARG A 53 22.77 4.45 -2.89
N GLU A 54 21.83 5.26 -2.41
CA GLU A 54 22.15 6.55 -1.80
C GLU A 54 22.87 6.37 -0.45
N LEU A 55 22.52 5.34 0.32
CA LEU A 55 23.26 4.98 1.54
C LEU A 55 24.69 4.53 1.23
N ASP A 56 24.89 3.70 0.21
CA ASP A 56 26.21 3.20 -0.20
C ASP A 56 27.16 4.31 -0.67
N ARG A 57 26.63 5.38 -1.29
CA ARG A 57 27.40 6.57 -1.72
C ARG A 57 27.81 7.51 -0.58
N GLY A 58 27.17 7.39 0.58
CA GLY A 58 27.43 8.22 1.76
C GLY A 58 28.49 7.66 2.71
N PHE A 59 29.03 6.48 2.41
CA PHE A 59 30.19 5.84 3.06
C PHE A 59 31.42 5.93 2.16
#